data_AF-A0A3A5J247-F1
#
_entry.id   AF-A0A3A5J247-F1
#
_cell.length_a   1.000
_cell.length_b   1.000
_cell.length_c   1.000
_cell.angle_alpha   90.00
_cell.angle_beta   90.00
_cell.angle_gamma   90.00
#
_symmetry.space_group_name_H-M   'P 1'
#
loop_
_entity.id
_entity.type
_entity.pdbx_description
1 polymer ?
#
loop_
_entity_poly.entity_id
_entity_poly.type
_entity_poly.pdbx_seq_one_letter_code
_entity_poly.pdbx_strand_id
1 'polypeptide(L)' 'MDKEKEVHRSLSGLSEAEAKEFHKIFVVSFLIFVVIAMIAHILVWQWRPWLLTPSDAQASIGVLKDAASTLHSSIV' A
#
# COMPACT_ATOMS: atom_id res chain seq x y z
N MET A 1 -43.74 -3.53 34.54
CA MET A 1 -42.74 -2.47 34.82
C MET A 1 -41.30 -2.98 34.65
N ASP A 2 -41.10 -4.02 33.85
CA ASP A 2 -40.39 -4.02 32.57
C ASP A 2 -39.72 -2.69 32.15
N LYS A 3 -38.46 -2.83 31.72
CA LYS A 3 -37.55 -1.86 31.07
C LYS A 3 -36.74 -0.99 32.04
N GLU A 4 -35.52 -1.45 32.37
CA GLU A 4 -34.42 -0.52 32.77
C GLU A 4 -33.03 -1.16 32.89
N LYS A 5 -32.84 -2.45 32.59
CA LYS A 5 -31.49 -3.03 32.53
C LYS A 5 -31.24 -3.73 31.21
N GLU A 6 -31.42 -2.97 30.13
CA GLU A 6 -30.66 -3.22 28.90
C GLU A 6 -29.19 -2.99 29.27
N VAL A 7 -28.56 -4.02 29.80
CA VAL A 7 -27.12 -4.11 29.94
C VAL A 7 -26.58 -3.92 28.53
N HIS A 8 -25.99 -2.75 28.26
CA HIS A 8 -25.21 -2.47 27.07
C HIS A 8 -23.98 -3.39 27.02
N ARG A 9 -24.23 -4.70 26.85
CA ARG A 9 -23.24 -5.70 26.52
C ARG A 9 -23.02 -5.53 25.03
N SER A 10 -21.89 -4.94 24.68
CA SER A 10 -21.38 -4.88 23.32
C SER A 10 -21.56 -6.23 22.62
N LEU A 11 -21.93 -6.21 21.34
CA LEU A 11 -22.27 -7.39 20.52
C LEU A 11 -21.19 -8.49 20.49
N SER A 12 -19.97 -8.18 20.93
CA SER A 12 -18.84 -9.11 21.07
C SER A 12 -18.74 -9.83 22.42
N GLY A 13 -19.55 -9.47 23.42
CA GLY A 13 -19.57 -10.13 24.74
C GLY A 13 -18.37 -9.83 25.65
N LEU A 14 -17.52 -8.85 25.31
CA LEU A 14 -16.35 -8.46 26.10
C LEU A 14 -16.60 -7.13 26.83
N SER A 15 -16.08 -7.02 28.07
CA SER A 15 -16.03 -5.73 28.76
C SER A 15 -15.23 -4.72 27.91
N GLU A 16 -15.64 -3.45 27.90
CA GLU A 16 -14.94 -2.39 27.15
C GLU A 16 -13.45 -2.29 27.55
N ALA A 17 -13.14 -2.66 28.79
CA ALA A 17 -11.78 -2.77 29.31
C ALA A 17 -10.97 -3.88 28.63
N GLU A 18 -11.51 -5.09 28.48
CA GLU A 18 -10.83 -6.22 27.83
C GLU A 18 -10.61 -5.94 26.34
N ALA A 19 -11.63 -5.43 25.64
CA ALA A 19 -11.51 -5.11 24.23
C ALA A 19 -10.37 -4.11 23.95
N LYS A 20 -10.17 -3.13 24.85
CA LYS A 20 -9.10 -2.14 24.76
C LYS A 20 -7.71 -2.73 25.01
N GLU A 21 -7.61 -3.74 25.86
CA GLU A 21 -6.36 -4.42 26.18
C GLU A 21 -5.88 -5.28 24.99
N PHE A 22 -6.80 -6.04 24.36
CA PHE A 22 -6.51 -6.75 23.10
C PHE A 22 -6.17 -5.79 21.96
N HIS A 23 -6.90 -4.69 21.85
CA HIS A 23 -6.64 -3.69 20.81
C HIS A 23 -5.25 -3.04 20.98
N LYS A 24 -4.84 -2.75 22.21
CA LYS A 24 -3.53 -2.17 22.50
C LYS A 24 -2.38 -3.08 22.05
N ILE A 25 -2.43 -4.37 22.39
CA ILE A 25 -1.36 -5.30 22.00
C ILE A 25 -1.36 -5.55 20.49
N PHE A 26 -2.53 -5.59 19.85
CA PHE A 26 -2.65 -5.70 18.39
C PHE A 26 -2.06 -4.49 17.66
N VAL A 27 -2.38 -3.28 18.10
CA VAL A 27 -1.87 -2.05 17.46
C VAL A 27 -0.35 -1.93 17.61
N VAL A 28 0.21 -2.31 18.75
CA VAL A 28 1.67 -2.28 18.97
C VAL A 28 2.38 -3.25 18.01
N SER A 29 1.92 -4.50 17.90
CA SER A 29 2.55 -5.48 16.99
C SER A 29 2.34 -5.13 15.53
N PHE A 30 1.15 -4.63 15.17
CA PHE A 30 0.84 -4.17 13.82
C PHE A 30 1.72 -2.99 13.40
N LEU A 31 1.94 -2.02 14.29
CA LEU A 31 2.84 -0.89 14.02
C LEU A 31 4.27 -1.34 13.74
N ILE A 32 4.81 -2.24 14.57
CA ILE A 32 6.16 -2.79 14.37
C ILE A 32 6.25 -3.51 13.02
N PHE A 33 5.24 -4.32 12.68
CA PHE A 33 5.17 -5.00 11.40
C PHE A 33 5.15 -4.03 10.21
N VAL A 34 4.32 -2.98 10.27
CA VAL A 34 4.21 -1.98 9.20
C VAL A 34 5.53 -1.23 8.98
N VAL A 35 6.24 -0.89 10.05
CA VAL A 35 7.56 -0.24 9.94
C VAL A 35 8.56 -1.13 9.21
N ILE A 36 8.63 -2.42 9.59
CA ILE A 36 9.51 -3.39 8.94
C ILE A 36 9.10 -3.58 7.47
N ALA A 37 7.80 -3.74 7.20
CA ALA A 37 7.27 -3.91 5.86
C ALA A 37 7.59 -2.71 4.97
N MET A 38 7.46 -1.48 5.47
CA MET A 38 7.78 -0.26 4.74
C MET A 38 9.25 -0.24 4.29
N ILE A 39 10.18 -0.59 5.18
CA ILE A 39 11.62 -0.67 4.85
C ILE A 39 11.87 -1.73 3.78
N ALA A 40 11.27 -2.92 3.92
CA ALA A 40 11.41 -4.00 2.95
C ALA A 40 10.89 -3.60 1.56
N HIS A 41 9.74 -2.92 1.48
CA HIS A 41 9.19 -2.46 0.20
C HIS A 41 10.07 -1.40 -0.45
N ILE A 42 10.65 -0.48 0.32
CA ILE A 42 11.62 0.49 -0.22
C ILE A 42 12.84 -0.24 -0.79
N LEU A 43 13.35 -1.26 -0.10
CA LEU A 43 14.49 -2.04 -0.58
C LEU A 43 14.16 -2.80 -1.88
N VAL A 44 13.00 -3.45 -1.95
CA VAL A 44 12.53 -4.13 -3.17
C VAL A 44 12.30 -3.11 -4.29
N TRP A 45 11.82 -1.91 -3.98
CA TRP A 45 11.65 -0.84 -4.95
C TRP A 45 12.97 -0.40 -5.59
N GLN A 46 14.05 -0.35 -4.80
CA GLN A 46 15.38 -0.04 -5.34
C GLN A 46 15.90 -1.18 -6.24
N TRP A 47 15.56 -2.43 -5.94
CA TRP A 47 16.03 -3.59 -6.72
C TRP A 47 15.27 -3.77 -8.05
N ARG A 48 13.94 -3.67 -8.02
CA ARG A 48 13.04 -3.81 -9.18
C ARG A 48 11.91 -2.80 -9.04
N PRO A 49 12.13 -1.54 -9.44
CA PRO A 49 11.09 -0.52 -9.35
C PRO A 49 9.93 -0.92 -10.26
N TRP A 50 8.76 -1.12 -9.67
CA TRP A 50 7.57 -1.57 -10.39
C TRP A 50 6.75 -0.42 -10.97
N LEU A 51 7.01 0.83 -10.56
CA LEU A 51 6.46 2.01 -11.23
C LEU A 51 7.42 2.43 -12.35
N LEU A 52 6.90 2.41 -13.58
CA LEU A 52 7.56 3.03 -14.74
C LEU A 52 7.78 4.50 -14.40
N THR A 53 9.05 4.88 -14.31
CA THR A 53 9.38 6.30 -14.15
C THR A 53 9.03 7.02 -15.46
N PRO A 54 8.72 8.34 -15.45
CA PRO A 54 8.56 9.12 -16.67
C PRO A 54 9.75 8.97 -17.63
N SER A 55 10.95 8.69 -17.12
CA SER A 55 12.14 8.37 -17.92
C SER A 55 12.03 7.05 -18.69
N ASP A 56 11.48 5.99 -18.10
CA ASP A 56 11.33 4.69 -18.78
C ASP A 56 10.24 4.75 -19.85
N ALA A 57 9.17 5.49 -19.57
CA ALA A 57 8.16 5.83 -20.56
C ALA A 57 8.80 6.63 -21.70
N GLN A 58 9.55 7.71 -21.41
CA GLN A 58 10.25 8.54 -22.39
C GLN A 58 11.27 7.76 -23.25
N ALA A 59 12.01 6.81 -22.67
CA ALA A 59 12.94 5.96 -23.40
C ALA A 59 12.22 5.12 -24.48
N SER A 60 11.05 4.59 -24.13
CA SER A 60 10.22 3.79 -25.05
C SER A 60 9.67 4.62 -26.22
N ILE A 61 9.23 5.86 -25.95
CA ILE A 61 8.77 6.80 -26.99
C ILE A 61 9.92 7.39 -27.81
N GLY A 62 11.12 7.50 -27.23
CA GLY A 62 12.34 7.93 -27.92
C GLY A 62 12.73 6.95 -29.03
N VAL A 63 12.79 5.66 -28.73
CA VAL A 63 13.10 4.60 -29.72
C VAL A 63 12.11 4.60 -30.89
N LEU A 64 10.81 4.79 -30.60
CA LEU A 64 9.78 4.88 -31.64
C LEU A 64 9.94 6.12 -32.53
N LYS A 65 10.30 7.26 -31.94
CA LYS A 65 10.56 8.51 -32.68
C LYS A 65 11.80 8.37 -33.57
N ASP A 66 12.86 7.75 -33.08
CA ASP A 66 14.10 7.53 -33.84
C ASP A 66 13.88 6.54 -35.00
N ALA A 67 13.06 5.51 -34.79
CA ALA A 67 12.64 4.61 -35.86
C ALA A 67 11.80 5.35 -36.91
N ALA A 68 10.85 6.19 -36.49
CA ALA A 68 10.02 6.97 -37.40
C ALA A 68 10.85 7.98 -38.21
N SER A 69 11.82 8.67 -37.60
CA SER A 69 12.70 9.59 -38.31
C SER A 69 13.62 8.86 -39.28
N THR A 70 14.15 7.69 -38.90
CA THR A 70 14.99 6.87 -39.78
C THR A 70 14.20 6.38 -40.99
N LEU A 71 12.96 5.91 -40.79
CA LEU A 71 12.08 5.51 -41.89
C LEU A 71 11.72 6.69 -42.79
N HIS A 72 11.42 7.86 -42.22
CA HIS A 72 11.13 9.05 -43.00
C HIS A 72 12.33 9.49 -43.86
N SER A 73 13.54 9.48 -43.29
CA SER A 73 14.79 9.77 -44.01
C SER A 73 15.18 8.70 -45.04
N SER A 74 14.57 7.52 -44.99
CA SER A 74 14.78 6.45 -45.98
C SER A 74 13.77 6.52 -47.13
N ILE A 75 12.74 7.35 -47.01
CA ILE A 75 11.65 7.50 -47.99
C ILE A 75 11.76 8.83 -48.77
N VAL A 76 12.41 9.85 -48.20
CA VAL A 76 12.73 11.14 -48.84
C VAL A 76 14.18 11.21 -49.26
#